data_AF-A0A7C7TRJ2-F1
#
_entry.id   AF-A0A7C7TRJ2-F1
#
_cell.length_a   1.000
_cell.length_b   1.000
_cell.length_c   1.000
_cell.angle_alpha   90.00
_cell.angle_beta   90.00
_cell.angle_gamma   90.00
#
_symmetry.space_group_name_H-M   'P 1'
#
loop_
_entity.id
_entity.type
_entity.pdbx_description
1 polymer ?
#
loop_
_entity_poly.entity_id
_entity_poly.type
_entity_poly.pdbx_seq_one_letter_code
_entity_poly.pdbx_strand_id
1 'polypeptide(L)'
;MPEEKKRGAERTQKATRDEDWSDERLSTFLELAPPEGMPADYNILLKAYRGMTAELFSRFVPLFVEAGRNINTSLQDGSTFLDLVSEHRKSAEYANILAAVGGTKK
;
A
#
# COMPACT_ATOMS: atom_id res chain seq x y z
N MET A 1 -15.94 -26.95 -13.89
CA MET A 1 -14.99 -27.03 -12.76
C MET A 1 -14.27 -25.68 -12.71
N PRO A 2 -14.51 -24.85 -11.69
CA PRO A 2 -14.10 -23.44 -11.70
C PRO A 2 -12.58 -23.26 -11.54
N GLU A 3 -12.05 -22.50 -12.49
CA GLU A 3 -10.85 -21.63 -12.47
C GLU A 3 -9.89 -21.76 -11.28
N GLU A 4 -8.80 -22.52 -11.50
CA GLU A 4 -7.62 -22.56 -10.65
C GLU A 4 -6.90 -21.20 -10.69
N LYS A 5 -7.23 -20.31 -9.75
CA LYS A 5 -6.48 -19.08 -9.50
C LYS A 5 -5.08 -19.44 -9.00
N LYS A 6 -4.10 -19.38 -9.91
CA LYS A 6 -2.68 -19.57 -9.63
C LYS A 6 -2.25 -18.61 -8.52
N ARG A 7 -1.92 -19.20 -7.36
CA ARG A 7 -1.29 -18.52 -6.23
C ARG A 7 0.05 -17.99 -6.71
N GLY A 8 0.23 -16.67 -6.66
CA GLY A 8 1.53 -16.00 -6.80
C GLY A 8 2.42 -16.30 -5.60
N ALA A 9 2.74 -17.59 -5.38
CA ALA A 9 3.93 -18.02 -4.68
C ALA A 9 5.15 -17.62 -5.54
N GLU A 10 6.25 -17.22 -4.89
CA GLU A 10 7.51 -16.83 -5.55
C GLU A 10 7.51 -15.64 -6.54
N ARG A 11 7.87 -14.47 -6.01
CA ARG A 11 8.89 -13.66 -6.66
C ARG A 11 10.06 -13.54 -5.70
N THR A 12 10.95 -14.52 -5.73
CA THR A 12 12.38 -14.33 -5.43
C THR A 12 12.96 -13.45 -6.55
N GLN A 13 12.49 -12.22 -6.64
CA GLN A 13 13.20 -11.23 -7.42
C GLN A 13 14.31 -10.76 -6.49
N LYS A 14 15.49 -11.35 -6.69
CA LYS A 14 16.76 -10.88 -6.12
C LYS A 14 16.72 -9.36 -6.16
N ALA A 15 16.69 -8.71 -4.99
CA ALA A 15 16.69 -7.26 -4.88
C ALA A 15 18.07 -6.74 -5.31
N THR A 16 18.37 -6.82 -6.61
CA THR A 16 19.42 -6.04 -7.23
C THR A 16 18.76 -4.73 -7.61
N ARG A 17 18.80 -3.77 -6.70
CA ARG A 17 18.53 -2.35 -6.96
C ARG A 17 19.03 -1.57 -5.74
N ASP A 18 20.33 -1.33 -5.72
CA ASP A 18 20.96 -0.09 -5.25
C ASP A 18 20.43 1.13 -6.05
N GLU A 19 19.12 1.18 -6.31
CA GLU A 19 18.47 2.35 -6.87
C GLU A 19 17.91 3.09 -5.67
N ASP A 20 18.55 4.21 -5.35
CA ASP A 20 18.25 5.06 -4.21
C ASP A 20 16.76 5.45 -4.23
N TRP A 21 15.91 4.75 -3.47
CA TRP A 21 14.54 5.18 -3.21
C TRP A 21 14.60 6.21 -2.09
N SER A 22 15.03 7.42 -2.45
CA SER A 22 15.10 8.55 -1.52
C SER A 22 13.70 8.96 -1.06
N ASP A 23 13.60 9.56 0.12
CA ASP A 23 12.32 10.02 0.69
C ASP A 23 11.62 11.06 -0.21
N GLU A 24 12.39 11.79 -1.03
CA GLU A 24 11.85 12.68 -2.08
C GLU A 24 11.02 11.92 -3.14
N ARG A 25 11.54 10.78 -3.62
CA ARG A 25 10.83 9.93 -4.59
C ARG A 25 9.59 9.29 -3.98
N LEU A 26 9.66 8.93 -2.69
CA LEU A 26 8.50 8.45 -1.94
C LEU A 26 7.43 9.55 -1.85
N SER A 27 7.82 10.78 -1.59
CA SER A 27 6.92 11.93 -1.50
C SER A 27 6.19 12.22 -2.80
N THR A 28 6.78 11.95 -3.97
CA THR A 28 6.10 12.08 -5.28
C THR A 28 4.83 11.21 -5.38
N PHE A 29 4.75 10.10 -4.64
CA PHE A 29 3.51 9.30 -4.61
C PHE A 29 2.35 10.05 -3.99
N LEU A 30 2.59 10.99 -3.07
CA LEU A 30 1.56 11.80 -2.43
C LEU A 30 0.86 12.74 -3.44
N GLU A 31 1.54 13.07 -4.53
CA GLU A 31 1.03 13.94 -5.60
C GLU A 31 0.21 13.18 -6.66
N LEU A 32 0.03 11.87 -6.50
CA LEU A 32 -0.71 11.07 -7.47
C LEU A 32 -2.20 11.41 -7.49
N ALA A 33 -2.69 11.80 -8.66
CA ALA A 33 -4.10 12.01 -8.89
C ALA A 33 -4.87 10.67 -8.80
N PRO A 34 -5.98 10.62 -8.04
CA PRO A 34 -6.86 9.45 -8.06
C PRO A 34 -7.62 9.32 -9.38
N PRO A 35 -8.01 8.09 -9.77
CA PRO A 35 -9.03 7.89 -10.79
C PRO A 35 -10.41 8.34 -10.28
N GLU A 36 -11.34 8.56 -11.22
CA GLU A 36 -12.73 8.92 -10.89
C GLU A 36 -13.38 7.86 -9.99
N GLY A 37 -14.03 8.30 -8.91
CA GLY A 37 -14.70 7.42 -7.95
C GLY A 37 -13.80 6.78 -6.88
N MET A 38 -12.53 7.18 -6.77
CA MET A 38 -11.60 6.70 -5.73
C MET A 38 -11.04 7.87 -4.90
N PRO A 39 -10.94 7.75 -3.57
CA PRO A 39 -10.23 8.73 -2.76
C PRO A 39 -8.76 8.85 -3.16
N ALA A 40 -8.22 10.07 -3.16
CA ALA A 40 -6.79 10.33 -3.42
C ALA A 40 -5.89 9.47 -2.54
N ASP A 41 -6.15 9.49 -1.24
CA ASP A 41 -5.42 8.75 -0.22
C ASP A 41 -5.41 7.23 -0.49
N TYR A 42 -6.56 6.67 -0.90
CA TYR A 42 -6.66 5.24 -1.20
C TYR A 42 -5.84 4.88 -2.44
N ASN A 43 -5.92 5.70 -3.49
CA ASN A 43 -5.15 5.49 -4.71
C ASN A 43 -3.64 5.55 -4.44
N ILE A 44 -3.20 6.51 -3.63
CA ILE A 44 -1.79 6.66 -3.24
C ILE A 44 -1.29 5.41 -2.52
N LEU A 45 -2.02 4.94 -1.49
CA LEU A 45 -1.68 3.72 -0.75
C LEU A 45 -1.65 2.49 -1.66
N LEU A 46 -2.62 2.37 -2.58
CA LEU A 46 -2.68 1.29 -3.55
C LEU A 46 -1.48 1.30 -4.51
N LYS A 47 -1.07 2.48 -4.98
CA LYS A 47 0.10 2.64 -5.85
C LYS A 47 1.39 2.33 -5.12
N ALA A 48 1.54 2.79 -3.89
CA ALA A 48 2.68 2.47 -3.03
C ALA A 48 2.75 0.95 -2.77
N TYR A 49 1.66 0.33 -2.34
CA TYR A 49 1.59 -1.11 -2.08
C TYR A 49 1.93 -1.97 -3.31
N ARG A 50 1.58 -1.52 -4.52
CA ARG A 50 1.89 -2.25 -5.77
C ARG A 50 3.28 -1.96 -6.33
N GLY A 51 3.87 -0.81 -5.97
CA GLY A 51 5.13 -0.32 -6.53
C GLY A 51 6.33 -0.47 -5.61
N MET A 52 6.11 -0.65 -4.31
CA MET A 52 7.14 -0.68 -3.27
C MET A 52 7.20 -2.05 -2.58
N THR A 53 8.35 -2.36 -1.97
CA THR A 53 8.48 -3.50 -1.04
C THR A 53 7.93 -3.12 0.33
N ALA A 54 7.75 -4.10 1.23
CA ALA A 54 7.25 -3.84 2.59
C ALA A 54 8.16 -2.87 3.36
N GLU A 55 9.49 -2.99 3.19
CA GLU A 55 10.47 -2.09 3.80
C GLU A 55 10.33 -0.63 3.31
N LEU A 56 10.20 -0.42 2.00
CA LEU A 56 9.97 0.93 1.46
C LEU A 56 8.60 1.47 1.88
N PHE A 57 7.59 0.61 1.93
CA PHE A 57 6.27 0.97 2.40
C PHE A 57 6.29 1.40 3.88
N SER A 58 7.10 0.76 4.73
CA SER A 58 7.24 1.18 6.13
C SER A 58 7.88 2.55 6.28
N ARG A 59 8.71 2.98 5.31
CA ARG A 59 9.24 4.35 5.25
C ARG A 59 8.25 5.35 4.64
N PHE A 60 7.44 4.91 3.69
CA PHE A 60 6.45 5.75 3.01
C PHE A 60 5.25 6.11 3.91
N VAL A 61 4.73 5.15 4.67
CA VAL A 61 3.54 5.33 5.50
C VAL A 61 3.66 6.48 6.53
N PRO A 62 4.78 6.66 7.27
CA PRO A 62 4.93 7.83 8.12
C PRO A 62 4.93 9.14 7.33
N LEU A 63 5.62 9.22 6.18
CA LEU A 63 5.59 10.41 5.30
C LEU A 63 4.15 10.73 4.83
N PHE A 64 3.35 9.70 4.55
CA PHE A 64 1.96 9.85 4.17
C PHE A 64 1.11 10.45 5.30
N VAL A 65 1.31 10.00 6.54
CA VAL A 65 0.62 10.54 7.71
C VAL A 65 1.12 11.95 8.04
N GLU A 66 2.42 12.21 7.96
CA GLU A 66 3.03 13.53 8.16
C GLU A 66 2.53 14.56 7.12
N ALA A 67 2.24 14.11 5.90
CA ALA A 67 1.61 14.94 4.87
C ALA A 67 0.11 15.23 5.12
N GLY A 68 -0.43 14.82 6.28
CA GLY A 68 -1.82 15.05 6.68
C GLY A 68 -2.83 14.19 5.93
N ARG A 69 -2.40 13.07 5.33
CA ARG A 69 -3.30 12.16 4.59
C ARG A 69 -3.96 11.15 5.51
N ASN A 70 -5.15 10.68 5.12
CA ASN A 70 -5.91 9.76 5.94
C ASN A 70 -5.54 8.30 5.63
N ILE A 71 -4.89 7.63 6.58
CA ILE A 71 -4.52 6.20 6.47
C ILE A 71 -5.74 5.27 6.54
N ASN A 72 -6.81 5.73 7.21
CA ASN A 72 -8.09 5.03 7.36
C ASN A 72 -9.09 5.41 6.27
N THR A 73 -8.59 5.89 5.13
CA THR A 73 -9.42 6.18 3.96
C THR A 73 -10.13 4.90 3.49
N SER A 74 -11.43 5.03 3.21
CA SER A 74 -12.28 3.94 2.76
C SER A 74 -12.80 4.20 1.35
N LEU A 75 -13.00 3.14 0.58
CA LEU A 75 -13.71 3.22 -0.69
C LEU A 75 -15.21 3.50 -0.49
N GLN A 76 -15.94 3.65 -1.58
CA GLN A 76 -17.40 3.87 -1.60
C GLN A 76 -18.21 2.74 -0.94
N ASP A 77 -17.67 1.52 -0.91
CA ASP A 77 -18.25 0.36 -0.21
C ASP A 77 -17.96 0.39 1.32
N GLY A 78 -17.12 1.34 1.74
CA GLY A 78 -16.64 1.50 3.11
C GLY A 78 -15.48 0.57 3.48
N SER A 79 -14.93 -0.21 2.55
CA SER A 79 -13.76 -1.04 2.80
C SER A 79 -12.52 -0.17 2.98
N THR A 80 -11.74 -0.37 4.04
CA THR A 80 -10.49 0.39 4.24
C THR A 80 -9.36 -0.24 3.47
N PHE A 81 -8.26 0.51 3.33
CA PHE A 81 -7.06 -0.05 2.70
C PHE A 81 -6.50 -1.25 3.48
N LEU A 82 -6.60 -1.24 4.81
CA LEU A 82 -6.14 -2.34 5.65
C LEU A 82 -6.96 -3.61 5.43
N ASP A 83 -8.27 -3.50 5.18
CA ASP A 83 -9.12 -4.64 4.81
C ASP A 83 -8.62 -5.30 3.53
N LEU A 84 -8.41 -4.52 2.47
CA LEU A 84 -7.89 -5.02 1.19
C LEU A 84 -6.53 -5.71 1.33
N VAL A 85 -5.60 -5.09 2.07
CA VAL A 85 -4.27 -5.67 2.30
C VAL A 85 -4.36 -6.96 3.11
N SER A 86 -5.29 -7.03 4.06
CA SER A 86 -5.46 -8.20 4.94
C SER A 86 -6.03 -9.43 4.23
N GLU A 87 -6.76 -9.26 3.14
CA GLU A 87 -7.25 -10.38 2.33
C GLU A 87 -6.11 -11.14 1.63
N HIS A 88 -4.96 -10.48 1.44
CA HIS A 88 -3.82 -11.04 0.72
C HIS A 88 -2.88 -11.79 1.67
N ARG A 89 -2.76 -13.12 1.51
CA ARG A 89 -1.90 -13.99 2.36
C ARG A 89 -0.45 -13.54 2.53
N LYS A 90 0.12 -12.84 1.55
CA LYS A 90 1.52 -12.41 1.53
C LYS A 90 1.72 -10.95 1.95
N SER A 91 0.67 -10.31 2.45
CA SER A 91 0.68 -8.88 2.75
C SER A 91 0.63 -8.60 4.25
N ALA A 92 0.89 -9.62 5.06
CA ALA A 92 0.91 -9.49 6.51
C ALA A 92 1.87 -8.37 6.97
N GLU A 93 3.03 -8.23 6.32
CA GLU A 93 3.98 -7.16 6.63
C GLU A 93 3.40 -5.76 6.39
N TYR A 94 2.74 -5.56 5.24
CA TYR A 94 2.07 -4.29 4.92
C TYR A 94 0.92 -4.00 5.89
N ALA A 95 0.13 -5.02 6.24
CA ALA A 95 -0.95 -4.87 7.22
C ALA A 95 -0.41 -4.48 8.60
N ASN A 96 0.72 -5.07 9.02
CA ASN A 96 1.39 -4.70 10.27
C ASN A 96 1.90 -3.26 10.25
N ILE A 97 2.48 -2.81 9.14
CA ILE A 97 2.95 -1.43 8.97
C ILE A 97 1.78 -0.44 9.07
N LEU A 98 0.67 -0.72 8.38
CA LEU A 98 -0.54 0.10 8.45
C LEU A 98 -1.09 0.14 9.88
N ALA A 99 -1.19 -1.00 10.54
CA ALA A 99 -1.66 -1.08 11.93
C ALA A 99 -0.75 -0.29 12.89
N ALA A 100 0.57 -0.31 12.67
CA ALA A 100 1.55 0.40 13.50
C ALA A 100 1.36 1.93 13.49
N VAL A 101 0.83 2.50 12.41
CA VAL A 101 0.54 3.94 12.31
C VAL A 101 -0.92 4.29 12.61
N GLY A 102 -1.71 3.35 13.14
CA GLY A 102 -3.12 3.55 13.48
C GLY A 102 -4.12 3.20 12.37
N GLY A 103 -3.71 2.39 11.41
CA GLY A 103 -4.60 1.78 10.42
C GLY A 103 -5.57 0.80 11.09
N THR A 104 -6.86 0.96 10.81
CA THR A 104 -7.95 0.14 11.36
C THR A 104 -8.74 -0.55 10.26
N LYS A 105 -9.20 -1.76 10.56
CA LYS A 105 -10.19 -2.48 9.74
C LYS A 105 -11.58 -1.99 10.09
N LYS A 106 -12.50 -2.04 9.12
CA LYS A 106 -13.91 -1.79 9.37
C LYS A 106 -14.60 -2.97 10.05
#